data_AF-A0A9P0KF19-F1
#
_entry.id   AF-A0A9P0KF19-F1
#
_cell.length_a   1.000
_cell.length_b   1.000
_cell.length_c   1.000
_cell.angle_alpha   90.00
_cell.angle_beta   90.00
_cell.angle_gamma   90.00
#
_symmetry.space_group_name_H-M   'P 1'
#
loop_
_entity.id
_entity.type
_entity.pdbx_description
1 polymer ?
#
loop_
_entity_poly.entity_id
_entity_poly.type
_entity_poly.pdbx_seq_one_letter_code
_entity_poly.pdbx_strand_id
1 'polypeptide(L)'
;MFSTQHPEKVPFAKFHLEVIRQLLERYSSTEAKPLHFDQGNARLTERHFPELVPRKEGKKSATRRCKVCSQTKAGIKKRKESSYMCRECDVGLCVVPCFRIYHQVADF
;
A
#
# COMPACT_ATOMS: atom_id res chain seq x y z
N MET A 1 -43.38 2.93 -21.71
CA MET A 1 -43.21 3.37 -20.31
C MET A 1 -42.57 2.23 -19.54
N PHE A 2 -41.43 2.45 -18.89
CA PHE A 2 -40.76 1.38 -18.15
C PHE A 2 -41.39 1.28 -16.75
N SER A 3 -42.06 0.16 -16.47
CA SER A 3 -42.64 -0.12 -15.16
C SER A 3 -41.55 -0.60 -14.20
N THR A 4 -41.45 0.06 -13.04
CA THR A 4 -40.64 -0.42 -11.92
C THR A 4 -41.29 -1.68 -11.35
N GLN A 5 -40.54 -2.79 -11.25
CA GLN A 5 -41.05 -4.08 -10.78
C GLN A 5 -41.37 -4.11 -9.26
N HIS A 6 -40.97 -3.08 -8.50
CA HIS A 6 -41.26 -2.96 -7.08
C HIS A 6 -42.27 -1.83 -6.80
N PRO A 7 -43.43 -2.13 -6.21
CA PRO A 7 -44.46 -1.13 -5.89
C PRO A 7 -44.07 -0.23 -4.71
N GLU A 8 -43.09 -0.66 -3.91
CA GLU A 8 -42.63 0.06 -2.73
C GLU A 8 -41.39 0.89 -3.07
N LYS A 9 -41.45 2.21 -2.80
CA LYS A 9 -40.34 3.13 -3.02
C LYS A 9 -39.27 2.89 -1.95
N VAL A 10 -38.34 1.97 -2.23
CA VAL A 10 -37.17 1.76 -1.39
C VAL A 10 -36.32 3.03 -1.41
N PRO A 11 -35.94 3.61 -0.25
CA PRO A 11 -35.01 4.72 -0.22
C PRO A 11 -33.70 4.34 -0.93
N PHE A 12 -33.19 5.25 -1.76
CA PHE A 12 -31.98 4.99 -2.55
C PHE A 12 -30.81 4.47 -1.69
N ALA A 13 -30.64 5.01 -0.48
CA ALA A 13 -29.63 4.55 0.46
C ALA A 13 -29.79 3.08 0.87
N LYS A 14 -31.03 2.63 1.10
CA LYS A 14 -31.32 1.23 1.47
C LYS A 14 -31.06 0.30 0.30
N PHE A 15 -31.46 0.69 -0.91
CA PHE A 15 -31.13 -0.04 -2.14
C PHE A 15 -29.61 -0.12 -2.35
N HIS A 16 -28.91 1.00 -2.21
CA HIS A 16 -27.46 1.08 -2.38
C HIS A 16 -26.70 0.18 -1.39
N LEU A 17 -27.10 0.18 -0.11
CA LEU A 17 -26.53 -0.72 0.90
C LEU A 17 -26.76 -2.19 0.56
N GLU A 18 -27.95 -2.53 0.08
CA GLU A 18 -28.30 -3.92 -0.26
C GLU A 18 -27.50 -4.41 -1.48
N VAL A 19 -27.28 -3.56 -2.48
CA VAL A 19 -26.41 -3.87 -3.62
C VAL A 19 -24.98 -4.14 -3.16
N ILE A 20 -24.41 -3.28 -2.29
CA ILE A 20 -23.06 -3.47 -1.74
C ILE A 20 -22.98 -4.82 -1.01
N ARG A 21 -23.96 -5.13 -0.16
CA ARG A 21 -24.01 -6.38 0.60
C ARG A 21 -23.97 -7.59 -0.33
N GLN A 22 -24.79 -7.60 -1.38
CA GLN A 22 -24.87 -8.69 -2.33
C GLN A 22 -23.60 -8.84 -3.18
N LEU A 23 -22.96 -7.74 -3.55
CA LEU A 23 -21.68 -7.78 -4.27
C LEU A 23 -20.57 -8.39 -3.42
N LEU A 24 -20.48 -7.99 -2.15
CA LEU A 24 -19.52 -8.58 -1.22
C LEU A 24 -19.82 -10.07 -1.06
N GLU A 25 -21.04 -10.45 -0.70
CA GLU A 25 -21.43 -11.85 -0.46
C GLU A 25 -21.14 -12.78 -1.66
N ARG A 26 -21.28 -12.30 -2.91
CA ARG A 26 -21.05 -13.11 -4.10
C ARG A 26 -19.61 -13.17 -4.58
N TYR A 27 -18.83 -12.11 -4.36
CA TYR A 27 -17.49 -11.99 -4.94
C TYR A 27 -16.37 -11.97 -3.90
N SER A 28 -16.69 -12.02 -2.60
CA SER A 28 -15.68 -12.02 -1.53
C SER A 28 -15.06 -13.38 -1.23
N SER A 29 -15.33 -14.44 -2.00
CA SER A 29 -14.81 -15.78 -1.73
C SER A 29 -13.27 -15.84 -1.77
N THR A 30 -12.69 -15.93 -0.57
CA THR A 30 -11.74 -16.97 -0.12
C THR A 30 -10.82 -17.56 -1.17
N GLU A 31 -9.99 -16.71 -1.78
CA GLU A 31 -8.58 -17.01 -1.81
C GLU A 31 -7.97 -15.84 -1.06
N ALA A 32 -7.46 -16.10 0.14
CA ALA A 32 -6.44 -15.23 0.70
C ALA A 32 -5.23 -15.33 -0.24
N LYS A 33 -5.32 -14.69 -1.42
CA LYS A 33 -4.18 -13.96 -1.96
C LYS A 33 -3.63 -13.26 -0.73
N PRO A 34 -2.32 -13.34 -0.45
CA PRO A 34 -1.77 -12.39 0.50
C PRO A 34 -2.17 -11.06 -0.09
N LEU A 35 -3.19 -10.44 0.50
CA LEU A 35 -3.39 -9.03 0.45
C LEU A 35 -1.99 -8.59 0.79
N HIS A 36 -1.27 -8.07 -0.21
CA HIS A 36 -0.13 -7.24 0.07
C HIS A 36 -0.73 -6.26 1.03
N PHE A 37 -0.52 -6.52 2.34
CA PHE A 37 -1.36 -6.04 3.41
C PHE A 37 -1.55 -4.59 3.05
N ASP A 38 -2.80 -4.20 2.75
CA ASP A 38 -3.10 -2.81 2.64
C ASP A 38 -2.88 -2.35 4.07
N GLN A 39 -1.62 -2.04 4.33
CA GLN A 39 -1.05 -1.55 5.55
C GLN A 39 -1.56 -0.12 5.56
N GLY A 40 -2.88 -0.01 5.65
CA GLY A 40 -3.67 1.18 5.63
C GLY A 40 -3.12 2.01 6.74
N ASN A 41 -2.25 2.93 6.35
CA ASN A 41 -1.54 3.86 7.21
C ASN A 41 -0.60 3.26 8.27
N ALA A 42 -0.40 1.94 8.42
CA ALA A 42 0.55 1.45 9.43
C ALA A 42 1.99 1.92 9.13
N ARG A 43 2.38 2.04 7.85
CA ARG A 43 3.64 2.72 7.46
C ARG A 43 3.71 4.18 7.93
N LEU A 44 2.56 4.84 8.09
CA LEU A 44 2.42 6.26 8.44
C LEU A 44 2.19 6.48 9.95
N THR A 45 1.72 5.47 10.68
CA THR A 45 1.34 5.56 12.10
C THR A 45 2.32 4.86 13.04
N GLU A 46 3.00 3.81 12.57
CA GLU A 46 3.96 3.05 13.38
C GLU A 46 5.37 3.67 13.37
N ARG A 47 6.15 3.37 14.41
CA ARG A 47 7.53 3.88 14.54
C ARG A 47 8.51 2.92 13.88
N HIS A 48 8.74 3.15 12.59
CA HIS A 48 9.73 2.42 11.80
C HIS A 48 11.15 2.98 12.05
N PHE A 49 12.15 2.10 12.15
CA PHE A 49 13.56 2.49 12.27
C PHE A 49 14.40 1.99 11.09
N PRO A 50 15.42 2.75 10.63
CA PRO A 50 16.32 2.28 9.59
C PRO A 50 17.17 1.11 10.07
N GLU A 51 17.16 0.02 9.32
CA GLU A 51 18.06 -1.12 9.49
C GLU A 51 19.00 -1.26 8.29
N LEU A 52 20.14 -1.93 8.47
CA LEU A 52 21.01 -2.28 7.36
C LEU A 52 20.40 -3.41 6.53
N VAL A 53 20.56 -3.34 5.21
CA VAL A 53 20.13 -4.42 4.33
C VAL A 53 20.94 -5.68 4.67
N PRO A 54 20.29 -6.83 4.93
CA PRO A 54 20.98 -8.05 5.29
C PRO A 54 21.86 -8.52 4.14
N ARG A 55 23.09 -8.90 4.49
CA ARG A 55 24.08 -9.40 3.55
C ARG A 55 23.73 -10.83 3.14
N LYS A 56 23.66 -11.10 1.84
CA LYS A 56 23.67 -12.49 1.33
C LYS A 56 25.11 -13.00 1.27
N GLU A 57 25.29 -14.28 1.54
CA GLU A 57 26.60 -14.94 1.49
C GLU A 57 27.34 -14.61 0.19
N GLY A 58 28.61 -14.19 0.31
CA GLY A 58 29.49 -13.88 -0.83
C GLY A 58 29.52 -12.42 -1.32
N LYS A 59 28.60 -11.51 -0.95
CA LYS A 59 28.60 -10.11 -1.46
C LYS A 59 29.13 -9.10 -0.45
N LYS A 60 30.16 -8.29 -0.75
CA LYS A 60 30.76 -7.31 0.19
C LYS A 60 29.77 -6.29 0.78
N SER A 61 28.74 -5.91 0.04
CA SER A 61 27.67 -5.03 0.51
C SER A 61 26.33 -5.49 -0.07
N ALA A 62 25.27 -5.36 0.73
CA ALA A 62 23.91 -5.52 0.25
C ALA A 62 23.26 -4.16 0.16
N THR A 63 22.67 -3.87 -1.00
CA THR A 63 21.90 -2.66 -1.24
C THR A 63 20.57 -3.02 -1.85
N ARG A 64 19.56 -2.20 -1.57
CA ARG A 64 18.24 -2.27 -2.19
C ARG A 64 17.92 -0.95 -2.86
N ARG A 65 17.14 -1.00 -3.94
CA ARG A 65 16.64 0.20 -4.62
C ARG A 65 15.77 1.02 -3.68
N CYS A 66 16.01 2.32 -3.61
CA CYS A 66 15.19 3.26 -2.85
C CYS A 66 13.80 3.41 -3.50
N LYS A 67 12.75 3.03 -2.77
CA LYS A 67 11.36 3.10 -3.25
C LYS A 67 10.97 4.54 -3.62
N VAL A 68 11.21 5.49 -2.73
CA VAL A 68 10.88 6.93 -2.94
C VAL A 68 11.59 7.47 -4.18
N CYS A 69 12.92 7.35 -4.28
CA CYS A 69 13.65 7.86 -5.45
C CYS A 69 13.20 7.25 -6.78
N SER A 70 12.75 5.98 -6.76
CA SER A 70 12.30 5.27 -7.95
C SER A 70 10.85 5.55 -8.35
N GLN A 71 10.00 5.93 -7.39
CA GLN A 71 8.55 6.06 -7.60
C GLN A 71 8.01 7.48 -7.43
N THR A 72 8.87 8.44 -7.09
CA THR A 72 8.45 9.83 -6.90
C THR A 72 7.64 10.35 -8.08
N LYS A 73 6.48 10.93 -7.75
CA LYS A 73 5.57 11.59 -8.71
C LYS A 73 5.93 13.06 -8.96
N ALA A 74 6.51 13.73 -7.95
CA ALA A 74 6.73 15.19 -7.93
C ALA A 74 8.09 15.66 -8.49
N GLY A 75 8.97 14.76 -8.92
CA GLY A 75 10.33 15.14 -9.32
C GLY A 75 11.03 14.13 -10.23
N ILE A 76 12.31 14.37 -10.51
CA ILE A 76 13.12 13.50 -11.39
C ILE A 76 13.30 12.14 -10.72
N LYS A 77 12.76 11.09 -11.34
CA LYS A 77 13.01 9.70 -10.93
C LYS A 77 14.51 9.42 -11.04
N LYS A 78 15.10 8.99 -9.93
CA LYS A 78 16.53 8.65 -9.86
C LYS A 78 16.67 7.23 -9.35
N ARG A 79 17.44 6.41 -10.05
CA ARG A 79 17.83 5.10 -9.53
C ARG A 79 18.90 5.32 -8.45
N LYS A 80 18.51 5.17 -7.18
CA LYS A 80 19.42 5.21 -6.05
C LYS A 80 19.34 3.89 -5.29
N GLU A 81 20.49 3.28 -5.06
CA GLU A 81 20.63 2.11 -4.19
C GLU A 81 20.91 2.60 -2.76
N SER A 82 20.35 1.91 -1.76
CA SER A 82 20.52 2.19 -0.34
C SER A 82 21.06 0.97 0.39
N SER A 83 22.01 1.16 1.30
CA SER A 83 22.43 0.15 2.27
C SER A 83 21.45 -0.02 3.42
N TYR A 84 20.41 0.82 3.49
CA TYR A 84 19.40 0.83 4.53
C TYR A 84 18.02 0.42 4.01
N MET A 85 17.26 -0.23 4.88
CA MET A 85 15.88 -0.64 4.65
C MET A 85 15.01 -0.41 5.88
N CYS A 86 13.69 -0.34 5.66
CA CYS A 86 12.73 -0.57 6.71
C CYS A 86 12.40 -2.07 6.71
N ARG A 87 12.66 -2.77 7.82
CA ARG A 87 12.43 -4.21 7.91
C ARG A 87 10.94 -4.53 8.00
N GLU A 88 10.19 -3.75 8.75
CA GLU A 88 8.74 -3.91 8.94
C GLU A 88 7.96 -3.70 7.63
N CYS A 89 8.38 -2.73 6.80
CA CYS A 89 7.78 -2.46 5.49
C CYS A 89 8.45 -3.21 4.32
N ASP A 90 9.53 -3.98 4.58
CA ASP A 90 10.39 -4.67 3.60
C ASP A 90 10.83 -3.82 2.38
N VAL A 91 11.11 -2.53 2.59
CA VAL A 91 11.49 -1.58 1.51
C VAL A 91 12.89 -1.00 1.70
N GLY A 92 13.63 -0.88 0.60
CA GLY A 92 14.87 -0.10 0.55
C GLY A 92 14.60 1.40 0.55
N LEU A 93 15.26 2.15 1.43
CA LEU A 93 15.05 3.60 1.59
C LEU A 93 16.38 4.28 1.90
N CYS A 94 16.65 5.44 1.31
CA CYS A 94 17.75 6.29 1.78
C CYS A 94 17.45 6.76 3.20
N VAL A 95 18.45 6.73 4.10
CA VAL A 95 18.30 7.17 5.51
C VAL A 95 17.66 8.54 5.59
N VAL A 96 18.15 9.49 4.78
CA VAL A 96 17.58 10.84 4.66
C VAL A 96 17.55 11.21 3.17
N PRO A 97 16.50 11.91 2.67
CA PRO A 97 15.23 12.21 3.34
C PRO A 97 14.16 11.11 3.15
N CYS A 98 14.43 10.10 2.33
CA CYS A 98 13.44 9.14 1.86
C CYS A 98 12.77 8.32 2.97
N PHE A 99 13.51 7.97 4.03
CA PHE A 99 12.93 7.22 5.15
C PHE A 99 11.79 7.99 5.83
N ARG A 100 11.96 9.30 6.03
CA ARG A 100 10.90 10.16 6.58
C ARG A 100 9.72 10.27 5.62
N ILE A 101 10.00 10.57 4.34
CA ILE A 101 8.95 10.77 3.34
C ILE A 101 8.07 9.51 3.20
N TYR A 102 8.69 8.34 3.15
CA TYR A 102 7.97 7.07 3.03
C TYR A 102 7.09 6.75 4.24
N HIS A 103 7.45 7.19 5.45
CA HIS A 103 6.66 6.92 6.67
C HIS A 103 5.84 8.10 7.16
N GLN A 104 5.73 9.20 6.40
CA GLN A 104 4.96 10.38 6.81
C GLN A 104 4.03 10.93 5.73
N VAL A 105 4.28 10.63 4.45
CA VAL A 105 3.50 11.18 3.34
C VAL A 105 2.77 10.06 2.60
N ALA A 106 1.47 10.25 2.37
CA ALA A 106 0.65 9.32 1.60
C ALA A 106 1.14 9.21 0.14
N ASP A 107 1.42 10.35 -0.50
CA ASP A 107 1.90 10.44 -1.88
C ASP A 107 3.30 11.08 -1.96
N PHE A 108 4.28 10.35 -2.51
CA PHE A 108 5.69 10.77 -2.61
C PHE A 108 6.29 10.60 -4.00
#